data_AF-A0A1X1U182-F1
#
_entry.id   AF-A0A1X1U182-F1
#
_cell.length_a   1.000
_cell.length_b   1.000
_cell.length_c   1.000
_cell.angle_alpha   90.00
_cell.angle_beta   90.00
_cell.angle_gamma   90.00
#
_symmetry.space_group_name_H-M   'P 1'
#
loop_
_entity.id
_entity.type
_entity.pdbx_description
1 polymer ?
#
loop_
_entity_poly.entity_id
_entity_poly.type
_entity_poly.pdbx_seq_one_letter_code
_entity_poly.pdbx_strand_id
1 'polypeptide(L)'
;MSQLPPALVKLLPPIADIGAPFNKTDSVNDPTLPFRRLIRAGNRDADWFVWYEHGGVGYFWQAVVARVVPGSPPAVIANAGTITDTLCSLTDGAFAGHVPPYPPGSWGASDF
;
A
#
# COMPACT_ATOMS: atom_id res chain seq x y z
N MET A 1 -5.95 -2.08 11.35
CA MET A 1 -6.69 -0.87 10.97
C MET A 1 -6.70 0.17 12.09
N SER A 2 -6.82 -0.24 13.35
CA SER A 2 -6.83 0.67 14.52
C SER A 2 -5.61 1.57 14.69
N GLN A 3 -4.50 1.29 13.99
CA GLN A 3 -3.26 2.06 14.06
C GLN A 3 -3.10 3.11 12.95
N LEU A 4 -3.99 3.14 11.96
CA LEU A 4 -3.96 4.17 10.90
C LEU A 4 -4.79 5.38 11.32
N PRO A 5 -4.39 6.62 10.93
CA PRO A 5 -5.21 7.79 11.15
C PRO A 5 -6.62 7.60 10.57
N PRO A 6 -7.70 7.92 11.30
CA PRO A 6 -9.06 7.73 10.79
C PRO A 6 -9.32 8.45 9.45
N ALA A 7 -8.71 9.60 9.24
CA ALA A 7 -8.79 10.33 7.98
C ALA A 7 -8.17 9.55 6.81
N LEU A 8 -7.06 8.84 7.06
CA LEU A 8 -6.41 7.99 6.07
C LEU A 8 -7.26 6.75 5.77
N VAL A 9 -7.85 6.12 6.79
CA VAL A 9 -8.75 4.97 6.61
C VAL A 9 -9.96 5.35 5.75
N LYS A 10 -10.51 6.56 5.92
CA LYS A 10 -11.64 7.05 5.11
C LYS A 10 -11.30 7.26 3.63
N LEU A 11 -10.03 7.49 3.28
CA LEU A 11 -9.60 7.58 1.88
C LEU A 11 -9.53 6.23 1.18
N LEU A 12 -9.36 5.16 1.96
CA LEU A 12 -9.17 3.83 1.43
C LEU A 12 -10.52 3.11 1.34
N PRO A 13 -10.78 2.37 0.26
CA PRO A 13 -11.87 1.41 0.25
C PRO A 13 -11.70 0.37 1.37
N PRO A 14 -12.74 -0.42 1.70
CA PRO A 14 -12.64 -1.48 2.69
C PRO A 14 -11.39 -2.34 2.50
N ILE A 15 -10.66 -2.54 3.60
CA ILE A 15 -9.35 -3.18 3.61
C ILE A 15 -9.23 -4.08 4.85
N ALA A 16 -8.77 -5.31 4.64
CA ALA A 16 -8.50 -6.27 5.70
C ALA A 16 -7.20 -5.93 6.42
N ASP A 17 -7.10 -6.37 7.68
CA ASP A 17 -5.86 -6.28 8.44
C ASP A 17 -4.77 -7.20 7.89
N ILE A 18 -3.52 -6.93 8.29
CA ILE A 18 -2.35 -7.72 7.87
C ILE A 18 -2.59 -9.20 8.22
N GLY A 19 -2.50 -10.07 7.22
CA GLY A 19 -2.70 -11.52 7.37
C GLY A 19 -4.16 -11.99 7.45
N ALA A 20 -5.13 -11.09 7.57
CA ALA A 20 -6.55 -11.47 7.62
C ALA A 20 -7.07 -12.00 6.27
N PRO A 21 -8.21 -12.71 6.24
CA PRO A 21 -8.86 -13.11 5.00
C PRO A 21 -9.34 -11.91 4.17
N PHE A 22 -9.27 -12.03 2.84
CA PHE A 22 -9.77 -11.03 1.90
C PHE A 22 -10.11 -11.72 0.55
N ASN A 23 -10.91 -11.07 -0.29
CA ASN A 23 -11.22 -11.56 -1.63
C ASN A 23 -10.07 -11.25 -2.60
N LYS A 24 -9.25 -12.27 -2.88
CA LYS A 24 -8.09 -12.17 -3.76
C LYS A 24 -8.46 -12.18 -5.26
N THR A 25 -9.55 -12.82 -5.62
CA THR A 25 -10.03 -12.94 -7.01
C THR A 25 -11.46 -12.41 -7.12
N ASP A 26 -11.97 -12.30 -8.34
CA ASP A 26 -13.36 -11.96 -8.65
C ASP A 26 -14.35 -13.11 -8.38
N SER A 27 -13.86 -14.31 -8.07
CA SER A 27 -14.67 -15.43 -7.59
C SER A 27 -14.91 -15.28 -6.07
N VAL A 28 -16.02 -14.62 -5.72
CA VAL A 28 -16.37 -14.28 -4.34
C VAL A 28 -17.12 -15.41 -3.66
N ASN A 29 -16.50 -16.00 -2.64
CA ASN A 29 -17.15 -16.98 -1.75
C ASN A 29 -17.79 -16.30 -0.52
N ASP A 30 -17.16 -15.24 0.00
CA ASP A 30 -17.67 -14.44 1.12
C ASP A 30 -17.73 -12.96 0.71
N PRO A 31 -18.92 -12.40 0.46
CA PRO A 31 -19.08 -11.02 0.03
C PRO A 31 -18.85 -10.00 1.15
N THR A 32 -18.71 -10.44 2.40
CA THR A 32 -18.41 -9.55 3.53
C THR A 32 -16.93 -9.21 3.63
N LEU A 33 -16.07 -10.01 3.01
CA LEU A 33 -14.64 -9.76 2.98
C LEU A 33 -14.29 -8.63 2.00
N PRO A 34 -13.36 -7.74 2.37
CA PRO A 34 -12.86 -6.71 1.46
C PRO A 34 -12.02 -7.33 0.34
N PHE A 35 -11.84 -6.58 -0.75
CA PHE A 35 -10.93 -6.94 -1.85
C PHE A 35 -9.50 -6.43 -1.67
N ARG A 36 -9.21 -5.85 -0.50
CA ARG A 36 -7.88 -5.30 -0.19
C ARG A 36 -7.39 -5.88 1.12
N ARG A 37 -6.08 -6.06 1.24
CA ARG A 37 -5.45 -6.44 2.51
C ARG A 37 -4.22 -5.58 2.77
N LEU A 38 -4.18 -4.98 3.96
CA LEU A 38 -3.04 -4.19 4.40
C LEU A 38 -1.79 -5.07 4.44
N ILE A 39 -0.67 -4.56 3.93
CA ILE A 39 0.65 -5.16 4.05
C ILE A 39 1.45 -4.40 5.09
N ARG A 40 1.51 -3.08 4.95
CA ARG A 40 2.22 -2.17 5.86
C ARG A 40 1.77 -0.73 5.65
N ALA A 41 2.07 0.10 6.63
CA ALA A 41 1.94 1.54 6.54
C ALA A 41 2.99 2.21 7.42
N GLY A 42 3.26 3.47 7.15
CA GLY A 42 4.14 4.30 7.95
C GLY A 42 3.99 5.75 7.55
N ASN A 43 4.69 6.63 8.25
CA ASN A 43 4.66 8.05 7.96
C ASN A 43 6.00 8.72 8.22
N ARG A 44 6.16 9.86 7.55
CA ARG A 44 7.12 10.90 7.90
C ARG A 44 6.35 12.20 8.00
N ASP A 45 6.35 12.80 9.19
CA ASP A 45 5.54 13.98 9.50
C ASP A 45 4.06 13.72 9.16
N ALA A 46 3.45 14.58 8.33
CA ALA A 46 2.07 14.46 7.87
C ALA A 46 1.89 13.54 6.65
N ASP A 47 2.97 13.02 6.06
CA ASP A 47 2.90 12.21 4.85
C ASP A 47 2.90 10.72 5.22
N TRP A 48 1.78 10.07 4.93
CA TRP A 48 1.54 8.66 5.21
C TRP A 48 1.65 7.85 3.93
N PHE A 49 2.24 6.65 4.02
CA PHE A 49 2.13 5.63 2.98
C PHE A 49 1.32 4.44 3.50
N VAL A 50 0.50 3.85 2.64
CA VAL A 50 -0.23 2.60 2.89
C VAL A 50 -0.03 1.67 1.71
N TRP A 51 0.41 0.46 2.00
CA TRP A 51 0.65 -0.58 1.03
C TRP A 51 -0.29 -1.74 1.25
N TYR A 52 -0.89 -2.21 0.17
CA TYR A 52 -1.90 -3.26 0.25
C TYR A 52 -1.93 -4.13 -0.99
N GLU A 53 -2.40 -5.35 -0.78
CA GLU A 53 -2.84 -6.24 -1.85
C GLU A 53 -4.20 -5.77 -2.35
N HIS A 54 -4.43 -5.89 -3.65
CA HIS A 54 -5.71 -5.62 -4.30
C HIS A 54 -6.10 -6.84 -5.13
N GLY A 55 -7.28 -7.40 -4.86
CA GLY A 55 -7.87 -8.52 -5.58
C GLY A 55 -9.08 -8.12 -6.44
N GLY A 56 -9.64 -9.10 -7.14
CA GLY A 56 -10.75 -8.91 -8.08
C GLY A 56 -10.39 -9.54 -9.42
N VAL A 57 -10.75 -8.86 -10.53
CA VAL A 57 -10.43 -9.33 -11.89
C VAL A 57 -8.92 -9.52 -12.10
N GLY A 58 -8.10 -8.76 -11.35
CA GLY A 58 -6.67 -8.96 -11.24
C GLY A 58 -6.22 -8.96 -9.78
N TYR A 59 -5.08 -9.59 -9.53
CA TYR A 59 -4.40 -9.55 -8.24
C TYR A 59 -3.07 -8.81 -8.38
N PHE A 60 -2.91 -7.73 -7.62
CA PHE A 60 -1.75 -6.84 -7.70
C PHE A 60 -1.50 -6.13 -6.37
N TRP A 61 -0.42 -5.37 -6.28
CA TRP A 61 -0.05 -4.57 -5.11
C TRP A 61 -0.23 -3.09 -5.40
N GLN A 62 -0.59 -2.33 -4.37
CA GLN A 62 -0.82 -0.91 -4.51
C GLN A 62 -0.22 -0.14 -3.32
N ALA A 63 0.38 1.00 -3.62
CA ALA A 63 0.86 1.97 -2.64
C ALA A 63 0.13 3.30 -2.83
N VAL A 64 -0.45 3.80 -1.75
CA VAL A 64 -1.04 5.13 -1.67
C VAL A 64 -0.19 5.97 -0.73
N VAL A 65 0.21 7.16 -1.17
CA VAL A 65 0.82 8.19 -0.32
C VAL A 65 -0.18 9.32 -0.18
N ALA A 66 -0.48 9.73 1.04
CA ALA A 66 -1.40 10.81 1.32
C ALA A 66 -0.87 11.72 2.43
N ARG A 67 -1.07 13.03 2.25
CA ARG A 67 -0.85 14.02 3.30
C ARG A 67 -2.07 14.08 4.19
N VAL A 68 -1.86 13.90 5.48
CA VAL A 68 -2.90 13.91 6.52
C VAL A 68 -2.55 14.97 7.54
N VAL A 69 -3.18 16.14 7.42
CA VAL A 69 -3.02 17.28 8.35
C VAL A 69 -4.27 17.38 9.22
N PRO A 70 -4.15 17.48 10.56
CA PRO A 70 -5.31 17.66 11.44
C PRO A 70 -6.18 18.85 11.02
N GLY A 71 -7.50 18.65 10.99
CA GLY A 71 -8.47 19.69 10.60
C GLY A 71 -8.58 19.97 9.10
N SER A 72 -7.79 19.29 8.25
CA SER A 72 -7.87 19.41 6.79
C SER A 72 -8.33 18.10 6.15
N PRO A 73 -9.02 18.15 4.99
CA PRO A 73 -9.23 16.96 4.18
C PRO A 73 -7.88 16.34 3.79
N PRO A 74 -7.72 15.01 3.91
CA PRO A 74 -6.48 14.36 3.51
C PRO A 74 -6.32 14.42 1.99
N ALA A 75 -5.08 14.64 1.51
CA ALA A 75 -4.77 14.82 0.10
C ALA A 75 -3.91 13.66 -0.40
N VAL A 76 -4.37 12.95 -1.44
CA VAL A 76 -3.57 11.89 -2.08
C VAL A 76 -2.45 12.54 -2.87
N ILE A 77 -1.20 12.21 -2.52
CA ILE A 77 0.02 12.68 -3.19
C ILE A 77 0.40 11.72 -4.31
N ALA A 78 0.32 10.41 -4.05
CA ALA A 78 0.67 9.38 -5.02
C ALA A 78 -0.25 8.17 -4.87
N ASN A 79 -0.50 7.50 -5.99
CA ASN A 79 -1.25 6.25 -6.04
C ASN A 79 -0.69 5.39 -7.17
N ALA A 80 0.05 4.35 -6.81
CA ALA A 80 0.77 3.51 -7.76
C ALA A 80 0.42 2.04 -7.54
N GLY A 81 0.14 1.33 -8.62
CA GLY A 81 -0.03 -0.12 -8.65
C GLY A 81 1.17 -0.81 -9.28
N THR A 82 1.46 -2.03 -8.85
CA THR A 82 2.44 -2.92 -9.47
C THR A 82 1.89 -4.34 -9.51
N ILE A 83 2.20 -5.09 -10.57
CA ILE A 83 1.84 -6.50 -10.73
C ILE A 83 2.84 -7.46 -10.07
N THR A 84 3.94 -6.92 -9.52
CA THR A 84 4.97 -7.68 -8.80
C THR A 84 5.09 -7.20 -7.36
N ASP A 85 5.71 -8.01 -6.50
CA ASP A 85 6.00 -7.69 -5.10
C ASP A 85 7.14 -6.65 -4.93
N THR A 86 7.61 -6.01 -6.01
CA THR A 86 8.80 -5.16 -6.04
C THR A 86 8.79 -4.07 -4.97
N LEU A 87 7.63 -3.47 -4.68
CA LEU A 87 7.50 -2.51 -3.58
C LEU A 87 7.85 -3.16 -2.24
N CYS A 88 7.27 -4.32 -1.94
CA CYS A 88 7.55 -5.11 -0.72
C CYS A 88 9.04 -5.42 -0.61
N SER A 89 9.61 -6.04 -1.65
CA SER A 89 11.02 -6.43 -1.70
C SER A 89 11.97 -5.24 -1.48
N LEU A 90 11.66 -4.08 -2.06
CA LEU A 90 12.48 -2.87 -1.91
C LEU A 90 12.49 -2.32 -0.48
N THR A 91 11.33 -2.24 0.17
CA THR A 91 11.30 -1.76 1.58
C THR A 91 11.76 -2.79 2.60
N ASP A 92 11.54 -4.08 2.35
CA ASP A 92 12.14 -5.12 3.20
C ASP A 92 13.66 -5.07 3.13
N GLY A 93 14.23 -4.92 1.93
CA GLY A 93 15.64 -4.64 1.75
C GLY A 93 16.08 -3.39 2.51
N ALA A 94 15.35 -2.28 2.39
CA ALA A 94 15.64 -1.05 3.12
C ALA A 94 15.65 -1.23 4.65
N PHE A 95 14.65 -1.90 5.21
CA PHE A 95 14.56 -2.14 6.65
C PHE A 95 15.60 -3.14 7.15
N ALA A 96 16.00 -4.11 6.32
CA ALA A 96 17.10 -5.02 6.62
C ALA A 96 18.49 -4.37 6.44
N GLY A 97 18.57 -3.11 6.01
CA GLY A 97 19.83 -2.42 5.69
C GLY A 97 20.51 -2.92 4.41
N HIS A 98 19.77 -3.64 3.57
CA HIS A 98 20.22 -4.29 2.34
C HIS A 98 19.30 -3.85 1.18
N VAL A 99 19.28 -2.56 0.84
CA VAL A 99 18.56 -2.10 -0.35
C VAL A 99 19.29 -2.66 -1.58
N PRO A 100 18.71 -3.60 -2.35
CA PRO A 100 19.35 -4.02 -3.59
C PRO A 100 19.43 -2.82 -4.55
N PRO A 101 20.51 -2.68 -5.33
CA PRO A 101 20.55 -1.65 -6.36
C PRO A 101 19.37 -1.84 -7.32
N TYR A 102 18.92 -0.73 -7.91
CA TYR A 102 17.87 -0.74 -8.93
C TYR A 102 18.11 -1.87 -9.95
N PRO A 103 17.08 -2.67 -10.29
CA PRO A 103 17.23 -3.71 -11.30
C PRO A 103 17.78 -3.11 -12.61
N PRO A 104 18.71 -3.79 -13.30
CA PRO A 104 19.20 -3.34 -14.60
C PRO A 104 18.03 -3.09 -15.55
N GLY A 105 17.93 -1.86 -16.10
CA GLY A 105 16.85 -1.45 -17.01
C GLY A 105 15.63 -0.80 -16.37
N SER A 106 15.63 -0.57 -15.05
CA SER A 106 14.57 0.20 -14.38
C SER A 106 14.78 1.73 -14.55
N TRP A 107 13.69 2.46 -14.83
CA TRP A 107 13.68 3.91 -15.17
C TRP A 107 13.83 4.83 -13.94
N GLY A 108 14.87 4.63 -13.14
CA GLY A 108 15.03 5.35 -11.87
C GLY A 108 16.46 5.54 -11.42
N ALA A 109 17.38 5.84 -12.34
CA ALA A 109 18.69 6.41 -12.00
C ALA A 109 18.64 7.93 -12.21
N SER A 110 18.06 8.64 -11.25
CA SER A 110 18.44 10.01 -10.98
C SER A 110 18.86 10.05 -9.52
N ASP A 111 20.15 10.34 -9.31
CA ASP A 111 20.83 10.35 -8.01
C ASP A 111 20.10 11.23 -6.98
N PHE A 112 20.24 10.86 -5.70
CA PHE A 112 19.72 11.60 -4.54
C PHE A 112 20.29 13.03 -4.44
#